data_AF-A0A8D8G6U1-F1
#
_entry.id   AF-A0A8D8G6U1-F1
#
_cell.length_a   1.000
_cell.length_b   1.000
_cell.length_c   1.000
_cell.angle_alpha   90.00
_cell.angle_beta   90.00
_cell.angle_gamma   90.00
#
_symmetry.space_group_name_H-M   'P 1'
#
loop_
_entity.id
_entity.type
_entity.pdbx_description
1 polymer ?
#
loop_
_entity_poly.entity_id
_entity_poly.type
_entity_poly.pdbx_seq_one_letter_code
_entity_poly.pdbx_strand_id
1 'polypeptide(L)'
;PTLGFGFVAGSEKPVIVRFVTEGGPSVHKLEPGDQILAVNGEDVKEAPRDHVIQLVRNCESTVSLLVCQPQLYNAVGRKSTLLSAGKKAKLKSRPIRVRFAESVCVNGAPLFPPSAFSLGDLCVPPMANVLKVFLENGQTKSFKYDSTTTVQDVVTSLRDKLCLTAGEHFSLVLEHVKSLKRNKLTLLDPQETVARIAARPGAHKLRCLFRVTFVPVSAAGLAQKDLNALDYLFLQCCNDVTQERFAPELQPEVALRLAALHMHQHALANNISPAKLTVKTVEFCIYFSSSQ
;
A
#
# COMPACT_ATOMS: atom_id res chain seq x y z
N PRO A 1 -11.28 -15.83 -39.22
CA PRO A 1 -10.07 -16.05 -38.39
C PRO A 1 -10.43 -16.71 -37.05
N THR A 2 -9.92 -17.92 -36.79
CA THR A 2 -10.28 -18.76 -35.63
C THR A 2 -9.93 -18.18 -34.25
N LEU A 3 -9.21 -17.05 -34.18
CA LEU A 3 -8.76 -16.40 -32.93
C LEU A 3 -9.12 -14.89 -32.82
N GLY A 4 -9.88 -14.33 -33.77
CA GLY A 4 -10.21 -12.89 -33.78
C GLY A 4 -8.97 -11.98 -33.67
N PHE A 5 -9.14 -10.81 -33.05
CA PHE A 5 -8.04 -9.87 -32.77
C PHE A 5 -7.24 -10.21 -31.50
N GLY A 6 -7.41 -11.39 -30.89
CA GLY A 6 -6.53 -11.84 -29.79
C GLY A 6 -6.66 -11.08 -28.46
N PHE A 7 -7.80 -10.43 -28.20
CA PHE A 7 -8.13 -9.85 -26.90
C PHE A 7 -9.60 -10.06 -26.54
N VAL A 8 -9.92 -10.02 -25.25
CA VAL A 8 -11.27 -10.10 -24.72
C VAL A 8 -11.58 -8.80 -23.97
N ALA A 9 -12.65 -8.11 -24.38
CA ALA A 9 -13.13 -6.91 -23.73
C ALA A 9 -14.47 -7.14 -23.00
N GLY A 10 -14.68 -6.42 -21.89
CA GLY A 10 -15.89 -6.50 -21.07
C GLY A 10 -16.00 -5.36 -20.06
N SER A 11 -17.19 -5.17 -19.49
CA SER A 11 -17.72 -3.96 -18.82
C SER A 11 -18.87 -3.38 -19.65
N GLU A 12 -19.89 -2.78 -19.01
CA GLU A 12 -20.98 -2.11 -19.72
C GLU A 12 -20.50 -0.79 -20.32
N LYS A 13 -19.95 0.11 -19.48
CA LYS A 13 -19.34 1.39 -19.84
C LYS A 13 -18.36 1.83 -18.72
N PRO A 14 -17.13 2.28 -19.02
CA PRO A 14 -16.42 2.16 -20.29
C PRO A 14 -16.04 0.70 -20.57
N VAL A 15 -15.79 0.34 -21.84
CA VAL A 15 -15.38 -1.02 -22.22
C VAL A 15 -13.89 -1.24 -21.90
N ILE A 16 -13.57 -2.33 -21.19
CA ILE A 16 -12.22 -2.59 -20.65
C ILE A 16 -11.66 -3.90 -21.21
N VAL A 17 -10.38 -3.91 -21.59
CA VAL A 17 -9.64 -5.12 -21.94
C VAL A 17 -9.44 -6.00 -20.71
N ARG A 18 -10.00 -7.21 -20.73
CA ARG A 18 -9.92 -8.19 -19.63
C ARG A 18 -8.74 -9.14 -19.78
N PHE A 19 -8.47 -9.56 -21.02
CA PHE A 19 -7.45 -10.55 -21.32
C PHE A 19 -6.90 -10.35 -22.72
N VAL A 20 -5.62 -10.66 -22.93
CA VAL A 20 -4.96 -10.69 -24.24
C VAL A 20 -4.42 -12.10 -24.44
N THR A 21 -4.79 -12.73 -25.54
CA THR A 21 -4.41 -14.11 -25.86
C THR A 21 -2.91 -14.19 -26.08
N GLU A 22 -2.21 -15.06 -25.34
CA GLU A 22 -0.78 -15.30 -25.53
C GLU A 22 -0.49 -15.78 -26.96
N GLY A 23 0.55 -15.22 -27.58
CA GLY A 23 0.87 -15.44 -29.01
C GLY A 23 -0.11 -14.82 -30.01
N GLY A 24 -1.14 -14.08 -29.56
CA GLY A 24 -2.12 -13.43 -30.44
C GLY A 24 -1.68 -12.07 -31.01
N PRO A 25 -2.45 -11.51 -31.97
CA PRO A 25 -2.08 -10.27 -32.68
C PRO A 25 -2.06 -9.00 -31.81
N SER A 26 -2.72 -9.03 -30.64
CA SER A 26 -2.72 -7.92 -29.66
C SER A 26 -1.65 -8.03 -28.58
N VAL A 27 -0.83 -9.09 -28.56
CA VAL A 27 0.26 -9.23 -27.60
C VAL A 27 1.25 -8.06 -27.76
N HIS A 28 1.66 -7.48 -26.64
CA HIS A 28 2.52 -6.29 -26.57
C HIS A 28 1.92 -4.99 -27.15
N LYS A 29 0.66 -5.00 -27.62
CA LYS A 29 -0.05 -3.82 -28.12
C LYS A 29 -1.19 -3.37 -27.22
N LEU A 30 -1.77 -4.29 -26.45
CA LEU A 30 -2.80 -4.05 -25.46
C LEU A 30 -2.40 -4.69 -24.13
N GLU A 31 -2.81 -4.09 -23.03
CA GLU A 31 -2.66 -4.65 -21.68
C GLU A 31 -4.04 -4.88 -21.01
N PRO A 32 -4.19 -5.94 -20.20
CA PRO A 32 -5.37 -6.07 -19.35
C PRO A 32 -5.53 -4.86 -18.43
N GLY A 33 -6.70 -4.22 -18.46
CA GLY A 33 -6.99 -2.99 -17.75
C GLY A 33 -7.12 -1.75 -18.64
N ASP A 34 -6.72 -1.84 -19.91
CA ASP A 34 -6.88 -0.74 -20.87
C ASP A 34 -8.37 -0.44 -21.13
N GLN A 35 -8.73 0.84 -21.07
CA GLN A 35 -10.05 1.33 -21.46
C GLN A 35 -10.05 1.66 -22.96
N ILE A 36 -11.03 1.15 -23.69
CA ILE A 36 -11.21 1.44 -25.11
C ILE A 36 -11.95 2.77 -25.25
N LEU A 37 -11.25 3.77 -25.80
CA LEU A 37 -11.77 5.12 -26.01
C LEU A 37 -12.26 5.33 -27.44
N ALA A 38 -11.64 4.71 -28.43
CA ALA A 38 -12.10 4.77 -29.82
C ALA A 38 -11.82 3.47 -30.58
N VAL A 39 -12.68 3.13 -31.55
CA VAL A 39 -12.50 2.03 -32.50
C VAL A 39 -12.53 2.61 -33.92
N ASN A 40 -11.45 2.45 -34.67
CA ASN A 40 -11.28 3.00 -36.03
C ASN A 40 -11.59 4.51 -36.16
N GLY A 41 -11.31 5.27 -35.10
CA GLY A 41 -11.55 6.72 -35.06
C GLY A 41 -12.94 7.12 -34.54
N GLU A 42 -13.84 6.18 -34.29
CA GLU A 42 -15.14 6.43 -33.66
C GLU A 42 -15.00 6.44 -32.14
N ASP A 43 -15.40 7.52 -31.46
CA ASP A 43 -15.37 7.64 -30.00
C ASP A 43 -16.41 6.70 -29.37
N VAL A 44 -15.96 5.82 -28.49
CA VAL A 44 -16.77 4.79 -27.83
C VAL A 44 -16.77 4.90 -26.30
N LYS A 45 -16.29 6.02 -25.72
CA LYS A 45 -16.21 6.19 -24.25
C LYS A 45 -17.53 5.89 -23.52
N GLU A 46 -18.62 6.42 -24.06
CA GLU A 46 -19.97 6.31 -23.52
C GLU A 46 -20.85 5.32 -24.31
N ALA A 47 -20.28 4.64 -25.30
CA ALA A 47 -21.00 3.68 -26.12
C ALA A 47 -21.26 2.38 -25.34
N PRO A 48 -22.44 1.73 -25.52
CA PRO A 48 -22.70 0.45 -24.88
C PRO A 48 -21.76 -0.63 -25.43
N ARG A 49 -21.44 -1.60 -24.58
CA ARG A 49 -20.58 -2.76 -24.92
C ARG A 49 -20.92 -3.39 -26.26
N ASP A 50 -22.20 -3.58 -26.56
CA ASP A 50 -22.65 -4.25 -27.80
C ASP A 50 -22.25 -3.46 -29.06
N HIS A 51 -22.30 -2.13 -29.00
CA HIS A 51 -21.86 -1.25 -30.10
C HIS A 51 -20.35 -1.39 -30.35
N VAL A 52 -19.54 -1.40 -29.27
CA VAL A 52 -18.09 -1.61 -29.37
C VAL A 52 -17.76 -2.98 -29.94
N ILE A 53 -18.50 -4.02 -29.55
CA ILE A 53 -18.35 -5.38 -30.09
C ILE A 53 -18.67 -5.40 -31.59
N GLN A 54 -19.75 -4.73 -32.02
CA GLN A 54 -20.12 -4.64 -33.43
C GLN A 54 -19.02 -3.94 -34.25
N LEU A 55 -18.50 -2.81 -33.78
CA LEU A 55 -17.41 -2.09 -34.46
C LEU A 55 -16.16 -2.97 -34.64
N VAL A 56 -15.76 -3.72 -33.60
CA VAL A 56 -14.61 -4.62 -33.68
C VAL A 56 -14.91 -5.83 -34.59
N ARG A 57 -16.13 -6.37 -34.58
CA ARG A 57 -16.52 -7.50 -35.44
C ARG A 57 -16.66 -7.13 -36.91
N ASN A 58 -16.98 -5.88 -37.21
CA ASN A 58 -17.06 -5.36 -38.57
C ASN A 58 -15.67 -5.14 -39.20
N CYS A 59 -14.59 -5.31 -38.44
CA CYS A 59 -13.23 -5.25 -38.95
C CYS A 59 -12.81 -6.62 -39.51
N GLU A 60 -12.38 -6.67 -40.78
CA GLU A 60 -11.97 -7.91 -41.43
C GLU A 60 -10.52 -8.31 -41.09
N SER A 61 -9.57 -7.39 -41.25
CA SER A 61 -8.13 -7.66 -41.17
C SER A 61 -7.41 -6.82 -40.12
N THR A 62 -7.84 -5.58 -39.90
CA THR A 62 -7.19 -4.62 -39.00
C THR A 62 -8.21 -3.85 -38.17
N VAL A 63 -7.89 -3.63 -36.89
CA VAL A 63 -8.64 -2.73 -36.00
C VAL A 63 -7.66 -1.74 -35.39
N SER A 64 -8.02 -0.45 -35.40
CA SER A 64 -7.29 0.62 -34.71
C SER A 64 -8.03 0.95 -33.42
N LEU A 65 -7.34 0.87 -32.29
CA LEU A 65 -7.90 1.17 -30.98
C LEU A 65 -7.16 2.35 -30.36
N LEU A 66 -7.91 3.36 -29.94
CA LEU A 66 -7.39 4.34 -28.99
C LEU A 66 -7.72 3.83 -27.60
N VAL A 67 -6.69 3.59 -26.80
CA VAL A 67 -6.85 3.12 -25.41
C VAL A 67 -6.20 4.09 -24.43
N CYS A 68 -6.73 4.13 -23.22
CA CYS A 68 -6.00 4.70 -22.09
C CYS A 68 -5.82 3.65 -21.00
N GLN A 69 -4.67 3.72 -20.34
CA GLN A 69 -4.45 3.04 -19.08
C GLN A 69 -4.83 4.06 -18.00
N PRO A 70 -6.05 4.03 -17.45
CA PRO A 70 -6.42 4.95 -16.39
C PRO A 70 -5.42 4.78 -15.25
N GLN A 71 -4.69 5.85 -14.93
CA GLN A 71 -3.96 5.92 -13.68
C GLN A 71 -4.99 5.68 -12.60
N LEU A 72 -4.80 4.65 -11.77
CA LEU A 72 -5.69 4.33 -10.65
C LEU A 72 -5.67 5.49 -9.65
N TYR A 73 -6.39 6.56 -9.97
CA TYR A 73 -7.01 7.42 -8.99
C TYR A 73 -8.29 6.70 -8.57
N ASN A 74 -8.37 6.34 -7.28
CA ASN A 74 -9.56 5.82 -6.63
C ASN A 74 -10.05 4.42 -7.07
N ALA A 75 -9.32 3.38 -6.65
CA ALA A 75 -9.97 2.21 -6.07
C ALA A 75 -9.95 2.36 -4.54
N VAL A 76 -10.81 3.24 -4.02
CA VAL A 76 -11.23 3.17 -2.62
C VAL A 76 -11.96 1.84 -2.46
N GLY A 77 -11.39 0.95 -1.64
CA GLY A 77 -12.04 -0.30 -1.23
C GLY A 77 -11.92 -1.48 -2.20
N ARG A 78 -10.75 -2.13 -2.23
CA ARG A 78 -10.60 -3.60 -2.02
C ARG A 78 -9.12 -3.99 -2.09
N LYS A 79 -8.76 -4.85 -1.15
CA LYS A 79 -7.44 -5.38 -0.79
C LYS A 79 -6.50 -5.68 -1.97
N SER A 80 -5.21 -5.43 -1.75
CA SER A 80 -4.07 -5.87 -2.57
C SER A 80 -4.06 -7.39 -2.82
N THR A 81 -3.31 -7.83 -3.83
CA THR A 81 -2.81 -9.21 -4.13
C THR A 81 -3.32 -9.95 -5.37
N LEU A 82 -3.73 -9.27 -6.45
CA LEU A 82 -3.75 -9.92 -7.77
C LEU A 82 -2.83 -9.22 -8.75
N LEU A 83 -1.61 -9.76 -8.89
CA LEU A 83 -0.78 -9.54 -10.06
C LEU A 83 -1.60 -9.93 -11.29
N SER A 84 -1.94 -8.96 -12.13
CA SER A 84 -2.54 -9.22 -13.45
C SER A 84 -1.72 -10.28 -14.19
N ALA A 85 -2.40 -11.16 -14.94
CA ALA A 85 -1.79 -12.30 -15.63
C ALA A 85 -0.55 -11.91 -16.46
N GLY A 86 -0.55 -10.71 -17.07
CA GLY A 86 0.59 -10.19 -17.83
C GLY A 86 1.85 -9.90 -16.99
N LYS A 87 1.68 -9.59 -15.69
CA LYS A 87 2.80 -9.34 -14.77
C LYS A 87 3.42 -10.65 -14.24
N LYS A 88 2.62 -11.72 -14.14
CA LYS A 88 3.10 -13.08 -13.84
C LYS A 88 3.91 -13.69 -14.99
N ALA A 89 3.48 -13.48 -16.24
CA ALA A 89 4.18 -14.01 -17.42
C ALA A 89 5.61 -13.45 -17.56
N LYS A 90 5.82 -12.14 -17.29
CA LYS A 90 7.15 -11.50 -17.32
C LYS A 90 8.10 -11.96 -16.21
N LEU A 91 7.59 -12.49 -15.10
CA LEU A 91 8.43 -12.96 -13.98
C LEU A 91 8.93 -14.40 -14.18
N LYS A 92 8.22 -15.21 -14.98
CA LYS A 92 8.60 -16.60 -15.31
C LYS A 92 9.72 -16.72 -16.36
N SER A 93 9.98 -15.69 -17.15
CA SER A 93 10.99 -15.73 -18.24
C SER A 93 12.41 -15.33 -17.80
N ARG A 94 12.65 -15.09 -16.51
CA ARG A 94 13.99 -14.78 -15.98
C ARG A 94 14.55 -16.01 -15.26
N PRO A 95 15.68 -16.59 -15.69
CA PRO A 95 16.27 -17.70 -14.96
C PRO A 95 16.81 -17.22 -13.60
N ILE A 96 16.60 -18.06 -12.59
CA ILE A 96 17.03 -17.91 -11.20
C ILE A 96 18.57 -17.91 -11.12
N ARG A 97 19.16 -17.06 -10.28
CA ARG A 97 20.57 -17.19 -9.87
C ARG A 97 20.64 -17.45 -8.37
N VAL A 98 20.78 -18.73 -8.00
CA VAL A 98 21.23 -19.17 -6.67
C VAL A 98 22.74 -18.94 -6.61
N ARG A 99 23.30 -18.52 -5.46
CA ARG A 99 24.40 -19.23 -4.75
C ARG A 99 24.99 -18.47 -3.55
N PHE A 100 25.08 -19.25 -2.46
CA PHE A 100 26.04 -19.32 -1.35
C PHE A 100 26.68 -18.05 -0.79
N ALA A 101 26.40 -17.78 0.49
CA ALA A 101 27.22 -16.91 1.32
C ALA A 101 27.61 -17.68 2.60
N GLU A 102 28.76 -18.34 2.56
CA GLU A 102 29.53 -18.63 3.76
C GLU A 102 30.69 -17.64 3.79
N SER A 103 30.86 -16.91 4.89
CA SER A 103 31.83 -15.81 5.00
C SER A 103 33.20 -16.34 5.40
N VAL A 104 34.27 -15.89 4.72
CA VAL A 104 35.65 -16.10 5.16
C VAL A 104 36.09 -14.93 6.04
N CYS A 105 36.50 -15.23 7.27
CA CYS A 105 37.05 -14.29 8.24
C CYS A 105 38.58 -14.24 8.07
N VAL A 106 39.17 -13.06 7.94
CA VAL A 106 40.61 -12.87 8.22
C VAL A 106 40.74 -11.75 9.24
N ASN A 107 41.28 -12.09 10.42
CA ASN A 107 41.59 -11.20 11.54
C ASN A 107 40.42 -10.39 12.14
N GLY A 108 39.21 -10.97 12.17
CA GLY A 108 38.22 -10.64 13.21
C GLY A 108 37.60 -9.23 13.24
N ALA A 109 37.83 -8.36 12.25
CA ALA A 109 37.19 -7.03 12.21
C ALA A 109 36.73 -6.65 10.78
N PRO A 110 35.47 -6.20 10.58
CA PRO A 110 35.02 -5.69 9.30
C PRO A 110 35.56 -4.27 9.05
N LEU A 111 36.01 -4.01 7.82
CA LEU A 111 36.74 -2.79 7.44
C LEU A 111 35.86 -1.52 7.25
N PHE A 112 34.54 -1.58 7.39
CA PHE A 112 33.68 -0.39 7.30
C PHE A 112 32.43 -0.48 8.21
N PRO A 113 31.91 0.65 8.72
CA PRO A 113 30.74 0.64 9.61
C PRO A 113 29.45 0.30 8.84
N PRO A 114 28.56 -0.58 9.36
CA PRO A 114 27.25 -0.81 8.78
C PRO A 114 26.33 0.40 8.97
N SER A 115 25.56 0.72 7.93
CA SER A 115 24.68 1.88 7.88
C SER A 115 23.46 1.75 8.81
N ALA A 116 22.92 2.91 9.17
CA ALA A 116 21.90 3.03 10.20
C ALA A 116 20.48 2.59 9.78
N PHE A 117 20.25 1.81 8.72
CA PHE A 117 18.88 1.39 8.32
C PHE A 117 18.81 0.04 7.56
N SER A 118 19.92 -0.68 7.45
CA SER A 118 19.97 -2.01 6.82
C SER A 118 20.31 -3.08 7.84
N LEU A 119 19.33 -3.92 8.17
CA LEU A 119 19.61 -5.27 8.63
C LEU A 119 19.96 -6.10 7.39
N GLY A 120 21.26 -6.32 7.19
CA GLY A 120 21.83 -7.28 6.24
C GLY A 120 22.06 -6.75 4.82
N ASP A 121 23.34 -6.66 4.43
CA ASP A 121 23.92 -7.01 3.11
C ASP A 121 25.05 -6.05 2.70
N LEU A 122 26.31 -6.53 2.76
CA LEU A 122 27.54 -5.77 2.47
C LEU A 122 27.89 -5.74 0.97
N CYS A 123 26.96 -6.01 0.06
CA CYS A 123 27.26 -6.07 -1.38
C CYS A 123 26.26 -5.28 -2.23
N VAL A 124 25.76 -4.17 -1.72
CA VAL A 124 24.97 -3.22 -2.50
C VAL A 124 25.78 -1.93 -2.65
N PRO A 125 25.99 -1.39 -3.87
CA PRO A 125 26.58 -0.07 -4.05
C PRO A 125 25.84 0.95 -3.17
N PRO A 126 26.52 1.98 -2.62
CA PRO A 126 25.98 2.85 -1.58
C PRO A 126 24.61 3.37 -2.02
N MET A 127 23.56 2.79 -1.46
CA MET A 127 22.21 3.15 -1.86
C MET A 127 22.00 4.60 -1.43
N ALA A 128 21.51 5.41 -2.37
CA ALA A 128 21.10 6.78 -2.11
C ALA A 128 20.37 6.86 -0.78
N ASN A 129 20.72 7.86 0.04
CA ASN A 129 20.01 8.29 1.24
C ASN A 129 18.49 8.05 1.15
N VAL A 130 17.99 6.95 1.73
CA VAL A 130 16.57 6.55 1.66
C VAL A 130 16.01 6.40 3.07
N LEU A 131 14.98 7.19 3.37
CA LEU A 131 14.16 7.09 4.57
C LEU A 131 13.00 6.13 4.32
N LYS A 132 12.79 5.17 5.22
CA LYS A 132 11.61 4.29 5.23
C LYS A 132 10.61 4.82 6.25
N VAL A 133 9.41 5.15 5.79
CA VAL A 133 8.28 5.57 6.62
C VAL A 133 7.22 4.48 6.63
N PHE A 134 6.86 4.02 7.82
CA PHE A 134 5.81 3.01 8.04
C PHE A 134 4.47 3.71 8.27
N LEU A 135 3.44 3.21 7.59
CA LEU A 135 2.06 3.69 7.71
C LEU A 135 1.27 2.75 8.63
N GLU A 136 0.16 3.26 9.17
CA GLU A 136 -0.70 2.49 10.08
C GLU A 136 -1.39 1.28 9.40
N ASN A 137 -1.49 1.29 8.07
CA ASN A 137 -1.98 0.15 7.28
C ASN A 137 -0.92 -0.92 7.00
N GLY A 138 0.23 -0.87 7.67
CA GLY A 138 1.34 -1.80 7.50
C GLY A 138 2.19 -1.56 6.24
N GLN A 139 1.82 -0.61 5.37
CA GLN A 139 2.63 -0.26 4.21
C GLN A 139 3.89 0.51 4.61
N THR A 140 4.93 0.37 3.78
CA THR A 140 6.15 1.16 3.90
C THR A 140 6.32 2.04 2.66
N LYS A 141 6.55 3.33 2.85
CA LYS A 141 6.90 4.28 1.80
C LYS A 141 8.37 4.65 1.94
N SER A 142 9.10 4.63 0.83
CA SER A 142 10.52 4.98 0.79
C SER A 142 10.71 6.35 0.15
N PHE A 143 11.51 7.20 0.78
CA PHE A 143 11.80 8.55 0.36
C PHE A 143 13.29 8.72 0.18
N LYS A 144 13.72 9.08 -1.03
CA LYS A 144 15.08 9.57 -1.20
C LYS A 144 15.18 10.95 -0.54
N TYR A 145 16.29 11.22 0.13
CA TYR A 145 16.54 12.50 0.77
C TYR A 145 17.96 12.99 0.49
N ASP A 146 18.14 14.29 0.57
CA ASP A 146 19.44 14.96 0.54
C ASP A 146 19.67 15.74 1.84
N SER A 147 20.70 16.60 1.88
CA SER A 147 21.01 17.42 3.05
C SER A 147 19.94 18.48 3.36
N THR A 148 19.09 18.82 2.40
CA THR A 148 18.07 19.88 2.51
C THR A 148 16.66 19.35 2.73
N THR A 149 16.41 18.07 2.44
CA THR A 149 15.10 17.44 2.61
C THR A 149 14.66 17.48 4.08
N THR A 150 13.53 18.11 4.35
CA THR A 150 12.96 18.28 5.69
C THR A 150 11.93 17.19 6.02
N VAL A 151 11.62 17.05 7.30
CA VAL A 151 10.48 16.25 7.77
C VAL A 151 9.18 16.73 7.13
N GLN A 152 8.99 18.05 7.02
CA GLN A 152 7.80 18.65 6.41
C GLN A 152 7.62 18.24 4.93
N ASP A 153 8.71 18.11 4.17
CA ASP A 153 8.63 17.66 2.76
C ASP A 153 8.10 16.23 2.66
N VAL A 154 8.57 15.35 3.55
CA VAL A 154 8.12 13.96 3.61
C VAL A 154 6.65 13.88 4.05
N VAL A 155 6.26 14.65 5.08
CA VAL A 155 4.87 14.74 5.55
C VAL A 155 3.95 15.23 4.44
N THR A 156 4.34 16.29 3.72
CA THR A 156 3.55 16.85 2.62
C THR A 156 3.38 15.83 1.49
N SER A 157 4.47 15.15 1.10
CA SER A 157 4.39 14.09 0.08
C SER A 157 3.50 12.92 0.51
N LEU A 158 3.48 12.55 1.78
CA LEU A 158 2.58 11.51 2.30
C LEU A 158 1.12 11.97 2.30
N ARG A 159 0.85 13.21 2.71
CA ARG A 159 -0.51 13.77 2.68
C ARG A 159 -1.10 13.76 1.27
N ASP A 160 -0.32 14.17 0.28
CA ASP A 160 -0.78 14.18 -1.11
C ASP A 160 -1.08 12.76 -1.60
N LYS A 161 -0.18 11.80 -1.31
CA LYS A 161 -0.33 10.39 -1.69
C LYS A 161 -1.48 9.67 -0.98
N LEU A 162 -1.84 10.12 0.22
CA LEU A 162 -2.91 9.56 1.03
C LEU A 162 -4.21 10.38 0.92
N CYS A 163 -4.21 11.44 0.10
CA CYS A 163 -5.34 12.33 -0.10
C CYS A 163 -5.88 12.92 1.22
N LEU A 164 -4.97 13.40 2.07
CA LEU A 164 -5.28 13.97 3.39
C LEU A 164 -5.37 15.50 3.33
N THR A 165 -6.56 16.03 3.60
CA THR A 165 -6.84 17.47 3.67
C THR A 165 -6.58 18.02 5.07
N ALA A 166 -6.83 17.25 6.13
CA ALA A 166 -6.63 17.64 7.53
C ALA A 166 -5.20 17.39 8.02
N GLY A 167 -4.23 17.93 7.29
CA GLY A 167 -2.80 17.67 7.50
C GLY A 167 -2.21 18.16 8.80
N GLU A 168 -2.85 19.13 9.46
CA GLU A 168 -2.40 19.68 10.73
C GLU A 168 -2.35 18.64 11.85
N HIS A 169 -3.05 17.51 11.69
CA HIS A 169 -3.09 16.42 12.65
C HIS A 169 -1.90 15.47 12.53
N PHE A 170 -1.18 15.49 11.41
CA PHE A 170 -0.22 14.47 11.04
C PHE A 170 1.23 14.92 11.20
N SER A 171 2.09 14.01 11.67
CA SER A 171 3.53 14.21 11.71
C SER A 171 4.28 12.88 11.59
N LEU A 172 5.61 12.97 11.52
CA LEU A 172 6.49 11.82 11.65
C LEU A 172 6.92 11.64 13.11
N VAL A 173 6.95 10.39 13.55
CA VAL A 173 7.48 10.02 14.87
C VAL A 173 8.51 8.91 14.73
N LEU A 174 9.44 8.83 15.69
CA LEU A 174 10.40 7.76 15.81
C LEU A 174 10.03 6.81 16.93
N GLU A 175 10.08 5.52 16.62
CA GLU A 175 9.89 4.41 17.56
C GLU A 175 11.17 3.57 17.64
N HIS A 176 11.59 3.17 18.84
CA HIS A 176 12.76 2.32 19.02
C HIS A 176 12.40 0.82 18.96
N VAL A 177 12.95 0.08 17.99
CA VAL A 177 12.56 -1.32 17.64
C VAL A 177 12.84 -2.35 18.73
N LYS A 178 13.75 -2.05 19.67
CA LYS A 178 14.20 -2.99 20.71
C LYS A 178 14.12 -2.41 22.13
N SER A 179 13.29 -1.39 22.34
CA SER A 179 13.18 -0.76 23.67
C SER A 179 12.38 -1.65 24.62
N LEU A 180 12.95 -1.94 25.80
CA LEU A 180 12.24 -2.59 26.92
C LEU A 180 11.07 -1.74 27.41
N LYS A 181 11.20 -0.41 27.31
CA LYS A 181 10.08 0.52 27.39
C LYS A 181 9.37 0.52 26.05
N ARG A 182 8.47 -0.45 25.85
CA ARG A 182 7.52 -0.42 24.73
C ARG A 182 6.81 0.94 24.75
N ASN A 183 6.54 1.51 23.59
CA ASN A 183 5.66 2.67 23.39
C ASN A 183 6.26 4.09 23.50
N LYS A 184 7.58 4.26 23.70
CA LYS A 184 8.16 5.61 23.62
C LYS A 184 8.27 6.08 22.16
N LEU A 185 7.36 6.94 21.75
CA LEU A 185 7.40 7.67 20.48
C LEU A 185 8.09 9.02 20.67
N THR A 186 8.93 9.41 19.71
CA THR A 186 9.56 10.73 19.68
C THR A 186 9.05 11.51 18.48
N LEU A 187 8.37 12.63 18.72
CA LEU A 187 7.89 13.52 17.66
C LEU A 187 9.09 14.16 16.94
N LEU A 188 9.03 14.20 15.61
CA LEU A 188 10.02 14.91 14.80
C LEU A 188 9.58 16.34 14.53
N ASP A 189 10.54 17.27 14.59
CA ASP A 189 10.32 18.67 14.23
C ASP A 189 10.16 18.77 12.70
N PRO A 190 9.09 19.40 12.19
CA PRO A 190 8.88 19.62 10.76
C PRO A 190 10.07 20.27 10.04
N GLN A 191 10.82 21.14 10.72
CA GLN A 191 11.97 21.87 10.15
C GLN A 191 13.28 21.07 10.20
N GLU A 192 13.31 19.94 10.91
CA GLU A 192 14.51 19.11 10.98
C GLU A 192 14.76 18.40 9.65
N THR A 193 16.03 18.33 9.24
CA THR A 193 16.41 17.62 8.02
C THR A 193 16.47 16.11 8.25
N VAL A 194 16.05 15.34 7.24
CA VAL A 194 16.11 13.87 7.27
C VAL A 194 17.55 13.38 7.43
N ALA A 195 18.51 14.08 6.81
CA ALA A 195 19.94 13.78 6.96
C ALA A 195 20.40 13.88 8.42
N ARG A 196 19.94 14.90 9.17
CA ARG A 196 20.28 15.05 10.59
C ARG A 196 19.68 13.94 11.44
N ILE A 197 18.45 13.53 11.14
CA ILE A 197 17.78 12.41 11.82
C ILE A 197 18.53 11.10 11.56
N ALA A 198 18.94 10.85 10.32
CA ALA A 198 19.70 9.66 9.94
C ALA A 198 21.10 9.59 10.57
N ALA A 199 21.70 10.75 10.88
CA ALA A 199 23.00 10.84 11.54
C ALA A 199 22.95 10.63 13.07
N ARG A 200 21.75 10.50 13.67
CA ARG A 200 21.62 10.31 15.12
C ARG A 200 22.26 8.99 15.58
N PRO A 201 22.97 8.97 16.73
CA PRO A 201 23.48 7.73 17.29
C PRO A 201 22.36 6.72 17.51
N GLY A 202 22.54 5.49 17.02
CA GLY A 202 21.53 4.43 17.14
C GLY A 202 20.35 4.53 16.17
N ALA A 203 20.41 5.36 15.12
CA ALA A 203 19.34 5.49 14.13
C ALA A 203 18.88 4.16 13.48
N HIS A 204 19.74 3.13 13.39
CA HIS A 204 19.39 1.76 12.95
C HIS A 204 18.40 1.02 13.83
N LYS A 205 18.20 1.52 15.04
CA LYS A 205 17.22 0.96 15.96
C LYS A 205 15.95 1.79 15.97
N LEU A 206 15.80 2.76 15.07
CA LEU A 206 14.64 3.63 14.98
C LEU A 206 13.78 3.28 13.76
N ARG A 207 12.47 3.33 13.95
CA ARG A 207 11.44 3.23 12.92
C ARG A 207 10.75 4.57 12.82
N CYS A 208 10.63 5.10 11.60
CA CYS A 208 9.88 6.31 11.33
C CYS A 208 8.43 5.95 10.99
N LEU A 209 7.47 6.43 11.78
CA LEU A 209 6.05 6.19 11.60
C LEU A 209 5.37 7.49 11.15
N PHE A 210 4.42 7.41 10.21
CA PHE A 210 3.53 8.53 9.88
C PHE A 210 2.25 8.40 10.68
N ARG A 211 1.94 9.38 11.52
CA ARG A 211 0.92 9.25 12.56
C ARG A 211 0.12 10.51 12.74
N VAL A 212 -1.11 10.35 13.20
CA VAL A 212 -1.88 11.41 13.86
C VAL A 212 -1.25 11.66 15.22
N THR A 213 -0.63 12.82 15.39
CA THR A 213 0.07 13.23 16.62
C THR A 213 -0.67 14.32 17.37
N PHE A 214 -1.41 15.15 16.65
CA PHE A 214 -2.27 16.20 17.22
C PHE A 214 -3.71 15.74 17.09
N VAL A 215 -4.26 15.17 18.16
CA VAL A 215 -5.58 14.52 18.14
C VAL A 215 -6.68 15.57 17.88
N PRO A 216 -7.62 15.33 16.95
CA PRO A 216 -8.73 16.24 16.71
C PRO A 216 -9.63 16.34 17.94
N VAL A 217 -10.27 17.50 18.12
CA VAL A 217 -11.21 17.75 19.23
C VAL A 217 -12.38 16.74 19.22
N SER A 218 -12.84 16.33 18.04
CA SER A 218 -13.84 15.28 17.89
C SER A 218 -13.65 14.48 16.60
N ALA A 219 -14.00 13.20 16.65
CA ALA A 219 -14.04 12.33 15.47
C ALA A 219 -15.07 12.83 14.44
N ALA A 220 -16.22 13.35 14.90
CA ALA A 220 -17.26 13.90 14.02
C ALA A 220 -16.76 15.14 13.26
N GLY A 221 -16.06 16.05 13.94
CA GLY A 221 -15.45 17.22 13.29
C GLY A 221 -14.38 16.83 12.28
N LEU A 222 -13.56 15.81 12.59
CA LEU A 222 -12.60 15.27 11.63
C LEU A 222 -13.32 14.64 10.43
N ALA A 223 -14.38 13.86 10.65
CA ALA A 223 -15.15 13.20 9.58
C ALA A 223 -15.74 14.19 8.57
N GLN A 224 -16.28 15.30 9.07
CA GLN A 224 -16.86 16.36 8.23
C GLN A 224 -15.81 17.03 7.35
N LYS A 225 -14.57 17.11 7.83
CA LYS A 225 -13.45 17.75 7.13
C LYS A 225 -12.71 16.79 6.20
N ASP A 226 -12.45 15.57 6.67
CA ASP A 226 -11.57 14.60 6.04
C ASP A 226 -11.87 13.17 6.52
N LEU A 227 -12.61 12.42 5.70
CA LEU A 227 -12.91 11.01 5.95
C LEU A 227 -11.66 10.12 5.88
N ASN A 228 -10.68 10.44 5.02
CA ASN A 228 -9.44 9.66 4.91
C ASN A 228 -8.61 9.80 6.19
N ALA A 229 -8.59 11.01 6.77
CA ALA A 229 -7.92 11.22 8.06
C ALA A 229 -8.63 10.50 9.21
N LEU A 230 -9.97 10.46 9.21
CA LEU A 230 -10.72 9.69 10.20
C LEU A 230 -10.39 8.20 10.11
N ASP A 231 -10.41 7.63 8.90
CA ASP A 231 -10.08 6.21 8.68
C ASP A 231 -8.65 5.90 9.13
N TYR A 232 -7.70 6.81 8.86
CA TYR A 232 -6.32 6.68 9.31
C TYR A 232 -6.22 6.72 10.84
N LEU A 233 -6.92 7.66 11.49
CA LEU A 233 -6.96 7.77 12.95
C LEU A 233 -7.59 6.52 13.58
N PHE A 234 -8.68 6.00 13.02
CA PHE A 234 -9.31 4.78 13.49
C PHE A 234 -8.33 3.60 13.46
N LEU A 235 -7.65 3.40 12.32
CA LEU A 235 -6.65 2.34 12.17
C LEU A 235 -5.48 2.50 13.14
N GLN A 236 -5.01 3.74 13.35
CA GLN A 236 -4.00 4.05 14.34
C GLN A 236 -4.44 3.65 15.75
N CYS A 237 -5.68 3.99 16.14
CA CYS A 237 -6.22 3.61 17.45
C CYS A 237 -6.30 2.10 17.62
N CYS A 238 -6.74 1.36 16.60
CA CYS A 238 -6.75 -0.11 16.63
C CYS A 238 -5.34 -0.68 16.85
N ASN A 239 -4.34 -0.14 16.15
CA ASN A 239 -2.95 -0.55 16.31
C ASN A 239 -2.44 -0.22 17.72
N ASP A 240 -2.77 0.95 18.26
CA ASP A 240 -2.30 1.39 19.58
C ASP A 240 -2.87 0.53 20.71
N VAL A 241 -4.13 0.12 20.61
CA VAL A 241 -4.74 -0.85 21.54
C VAL A 241 -4.04 -2.21 21.42
N THR A 242 -3.85 -2.70 20.19
CA THR A 242 -3.23 -4.02 19.95
C THR A 242 -1.76 -4.06 20.36
N GLN A 243 -1.05 -2.95 20.23
CA GLN A 243 0.35 -2.79 20.62
C GLN A 243 0.51 -2.41 22.10
N GLU A 244 -0.58 -2.45 22.88
CA GLU A 244 -0.54 -2.18 24.33
C GLU A 244 0.00 -0.78 24.65
N ARG A 245 -0.18 0.21 23.76
CA ARG A 245 0.28 1.59 24.00
C ARG A 245 -0.37 2.23 25.22
N PHE A 246 -1.61 1.81 25.51
CA PHE A 246 -2.40 2.27 26.66
C PHE A 246 -2.46 1.26 27.80
N ALA A 247 -1.71 0.14 27.75
CA ALA A 247 -1.89 -0.98 28.67
C ALA A 247 -1.87 -0.64 30.18
N PRO A 248 -1.03 0.29 30.71
CA PRO A 248 -1.09 0.62 32.13
C PRO A 248 -2.36 1.41 32.54
N GLU A 249 -3.05 2.05 31.60
CA GLU A 249 -4.21 2.93 31.86
C GLU A 249 -5.54 2.36 31.35
N LEU A 250 -5.47 1.45 30.36
CA LEU A 250 -6.64 0.88 29.71
C LEU A 250 -7.32 -0.15 30.61
N GLN A 251 -8.51 0.20 31.09
CA GLN A 251 -9.32 -0.69 31.92
C GLN A 251 -9.69 -1.97 31.14
N PRO A 252 -9.60 -3.17 31.75
CA PRO A 252 -9.91 -4.44 31.07
C PRO A 252 -11.32 -4.49 30.47
N GLU A 253 -12.29 -3.85 31.13
CA GLU A 253 -13.67 -3.75 30.63
C GLU A 253 -13.75 -2.92 29.34
N VAL A 254 -13.00 -1.82 29.26
CA VAL A 254 -12.93 -0.97 28.06
C VAL A 254 -12.25 -1.74 26.93
N ALA A 255 -11.17 -2.48 27.22
CA ALA A 255 -10.51 -3.34 26.24
C ALA A 255 -11.45 -4.42 25.68
N LEU A 256 -12.25 -5.07 26.54
CA LEU A 256 -13.27 -6.05 26.13
C LEU A 256 -14.36 -5.41 25.25
N ARG A 257 -14.85 -4.22 25.61
CA ARG A 257 -15.83 -3.49 24.81
C ARG A 257 -15.29 -3.09 23.43
N LEU A 258 -14.04 -2.61 23.37
CA LEU A 258 -13.36 -2.27 22.10
C LEU A 258 -13.16 -3.51 21.23
N ALA A 259 -12.75 -4.63 21.82
CA ALA A 259 -12.59 -5.90 21.12
C ALA A 259 -13.93 -6.39 20.55
N ALA A 260 -15.02 -6.36 21.33
CA ALA A 260 -16.35 -6.73 20.89
C ALA A 260 -16.85 -5.82 19.74
N LEU A 261 -16.63 -4.51 19.84
CA LEU A 261 -17.00 -3.55 18.79
C LEU A 261 -16.23 -3.81 17.49
N HIS A 262 -14.93 -4.06 17.58
CA HIS A 262 -14.09 -4.39 16.43
C HIS A 262 -14.54 -5.69 15.75
N MET A 263 -14.85 -6.73 16.54
CA MET A 263 -15.41 -7.99 16.02
C MET A 263 -16.76 -7.77 15.32
N HIS A 264 -17.62 -6.93 15.88
CA HIS A 264 -18.92 -6.58 15.30
C HIS A 264 -18.76 -5.85 13.96
N GLN A 265 -17.89 -4.84 13.89
CA GLN A 265 -17.59 -4.12 12.65
C GLN A 265 -17.01 -5.05 11.58
N HIS A 266 -16.09 -5.95 11.96
CA HIS A 266 -15.53 -6.94 11.03
C HIS A 266 -16.61 -7.89 10.49
N ALA A 267 -17.55 -8.33 11.34
CA ALA A 267 -18.66 -9.18 10.94
C ALA A 267 -19.55 -8.49 9.90
N LEU A 268 -19.95 -7.25 10.17
CA LEU A 268 -20.75 -6.44 9.24
C LEU A 268 -20.03 -6.24 7.89
N ALA A 269 -18.74 -5.92 7.91
CA ALA A 269 -17.95 -5.73 6.69
C ALA A 269 -17.82 -7.01 5.83
N ASN A 270 -18.00 -8.19 6.44
CA ASN A 270 -17.95 -9.49 5.76
C ASN A 270 -19.34 -10.14 5.60
N ASN A 271 -20.44 -9.39 5.78
CA ASN A 271 -21.82 -9.88 5.72
C ASN A 271 -22.13 -11.05 6.69
N ILE A 272 -21.39 -11.14 7.79
CA ILE A 272 -21.66 -12.09 8.87
C ILE A 272 -22.66 -11.44 9.81
N SER A 273 -23.83 -12.08 9.98
CA SER A 273 -24.86 -11.58 10.90
C SER A 273 -24.31 -11.50 12.32
N PRO A 274 -24.46 -10.36 13.02
CA PRO A 274 -24.03 -10.20 14.41
C PRO A 274 -24.65 -11.22 15.37
N ALA A 275 -25.88 -11.67 15.07
CA ALA A 275 -26.59 -12.67 15.87
C ALA A 275 -25.99 -14.09 15.75
N LYS A 276 -25.09 -14.32 14.78
CA LYS A 276 -24.38 -15.60 14.56
C LYS A 276 -22.92 -15.55 15.02
N LEU A 277 -22.51 -14.47 15.72
CA LEU A 277 -21.14 -14.31 16.19
C LEU A 277 -20.91 -15.24 17.39
N THR A 278 -20.10 -16.28 17.21
CA THR A 278 -19.67 -17.17 18.30
C THR A 278 -18.17 -17.01 18.53
N VAL A 279 -17.70 -17.37 19.72
CA VAL A 279 -16.25 -17.37 20.04
C VAL A 279 -15.46 -18.19 19.01
N LYS A 280 -16.01 -19.32 18.54
CA LYS A 280 -15.41 -20.16 17.48
C LYS A 280 -15.34 -19.44 16.12
N THR A 281 -16.37 -18.67 15.76
CA THR A 281 -16.38 -17.87 14.52
C THR A 281 -15.32 -16.78 14.57
N VAL A 282 -15.15 -16.15 15.75
CA VAL A 282 -14.15 -15.12 16.00
C VAL A 282 -12.73 -15.71 15.95
N GLU A 283 -12.47 -16.83 16.63
CA GLU A 283 -11.18 -17.53 16.56
C GLU A 283 -10.82 -17.90 15.12
N PHE A 284 -11.77 -18.44 14.35
CA PHE A 284 -11.54 -18.78 12.95
C PHE A 284 -11.17 -17.55 12.09
N CYS A 285 -11.81 -16.40 12.30
CA CYS A 285 -11.47 -15.15 11.62
C CYS A 285 -10.11 -14.56 12.05
N ILE A 286 -9.72 -14.72 13.32
CA ILE A 286 -8.41 -14.28 13.84
C ILE A 286 -7.29 -15.14 13.25
N TYR A 287 -7.46 -16.46 13.20
CA TYR A 287 -6.50 -17.39 12.59
C TYR A 287 -6.33 -17.15 11.08
N PHE A 288 -7.43 -16.86 10.37
CA PHE A 288 -7.38 -16.58 8.94
C PHE A 288 -6.72 -15.22 8.62
N SER A 289 -6.91 -14.21 9.48
CA SER A 289 -6.26 -12.89 9.32
C SER A 289 -4.77 -12.90 9.71
N SER A 290 -4.34 -13.86 10.53
CA SER A 290 -2.93 -14.04 10.90
C SER A 290 -2.14 -14.91 9.92
N SER A 291 -2.81 -15.53 8.95
CA SER A 291 -2.22 -16.45 7.95
C SER A 291 -2.17 -15.88 6.52
N GLN A 292 -2.49 -14.59 6.33
CA GLN A 292 -2.28 -13.84 5.08
C GLN A 292 -1.25 -12.72 5.30
#